data_AF-A0A1Q7M9Y9-F1
#
_entry.id   AF-A0A1Q7M9Y9-F1
#
_cell.length_a   1.000
_cell.length_b   1.000
_cell.length_c   1.000
_cell.angle_alpha   90.00
_cell.angle_beta   90.00
_cell.angle_gamma   90.00
#
_symmetry.space_group_name_H-M   'P 1'
#
loop_
_entity.id
_entity.type
_entity.pdbx_description
1 polymer ?
#
loop_
_entity_poly.entity_id
_entity_poly.type
_entity_poly.pdbx_seq_one_letter_code
_entity_poly.pdbx_strand_id
1 'polypeptide(L)'
;MRRKGQTAPFTLTTLILLFGRKKTEQEENMNTAEPVKREPFPVPDILRKTITGNDVSRSRDRLRLASLERDIIGDALTKIYEAETKGQINDSEKNQLLQRYKTDLKRVDGEIDTHKRTVDLYELESAKEDLLKSFQEKMLEIDLKISQIRPTVSTTPEPVAKPSEPPKTETNPTPPATNPPKERPAKEKPKNKAEERLETIREEVLKAMERLEQIETEG
;
A
#
# COMPACT_ATOMS: atom_id res chain seq x y z
N MET A 1 42.90 29.89 -44.94
CA MET A 1 42.86 28.56 -45.60
C MET A 1 42.61 27.52 -44.50
N ARG A 2 41.38 26.98 -44.33
CA ARG A 2 40.92 25.60 -44.69
C ARG A 2 41.88 24.49 -44.21
N ARG A 3 41.55 23.40 -43.49
CA ARG A 3 40.40 22.70 -42.83
C ARG A 3 41.07 21.73 -41.79
N LYS A 4 40.64 21.53 -40.54
CA LYS A 4 39.53 20.71 -39.96
C LYS A 4 39.53 19.19 -40.26
N GLY A 5 39.60 18.38 -39.18
CA GLY A 5 39.08 17.00 -39.02
C GLY A 5 40.05 15.87 -39.39
N GLN A 6 40.03 14.65 -38.83
CA GLN A 6 39.23 14.00 -37.78
C GLN A 6 39.89 12.63 -37.49
N THR A 7 39.59 12.07 -36.32
CA THR A 7 40.10 10.86 -35.66
C THR A 7 39.84 9.51 -36.36
N ALA A 8 40.69 8.53 -36.00
CA ALA A 8 40.79 7.08 -36.25
C ALA A 8 39.52 6.27 -36.66
N PRO A 9 39.73 5.06 -37.25
CA PRO A 9 39.59 3.84 -36.41
C PRO A 9 40.49 2.65 -36.82
N PHE A 10 41.22 2.05 -35.86
CA PHE A 10 41.77 0.70 -36.01
C PHE A 10 40.97 -0.26 -35.11
N THR A 11 40.01 -0.96 -35.73
CA THR A 11 39.33 -2.13 -35.17
C THR A 11 40.16 -3.36 -35.51
N LEU A 12 40.81 -3.96 -34.50
CA LEU A 12 41.50 -5.25 -34.66
C LEU A 12 40.55 -6.37 -34.19
N THR A 13 40.01 -7.09 -35.17
CA THR A 13 39.17 -8.29 -35.02
C THR A 13 40.05 -9.49 -34.69
N THR A 14 39.84 -10.11 -33.53
CA THR A 14 40.44 -11.41 -33.18
C THR A 14 39.46 -12.54 -33.45
N LEU A 15 39.75 -13.30 -34.51
CA LEU A 15 39.15 -14.57 -34.91
C LEU A 15 39.87 -15.70 -34.15
N ILE A 16 39.17 -16.49 -33.32
CA ILE A 16 39.70 -17.75 -32.77
C ILE A 16 38.79 -18.92 -33.15
N LEU A 17 39.47 -19.97 -33.60
CA LEU A 17 39.03 -21.09 -34.41
C LEU A 17 38.24 -22.16 -33.66
N LEU A 18 37.37 -22.80 -34.43
CA LEU A 18 36.67 -24.04 -34.14
C LEU A 18 37.64 -25.20 -33.83
N PHE A 19 37.34 -25.97 -32.79
CA PHE A 19 37.73 -27.39 -32.70
C PHE A 19 36.55 -28.23 -32.24
N GLY A 20 36.00 -29.01 -33.16
CA GLY A 20 35.01 -30.04 -32.88
C GLY A 20 35.66 -31.31 -32.33
N ARG A 21 35.12 -31.82 -31.22
CA ARG A 21 35.25 -33.22 -30.81
C ARG A 21 33.86 -33.75 -30.46
N LYS A 22 33.45 -34.70 -31.27
CA LYS A 22 32.24 -35.54 -31.17
C LYS A 22 32.43 -36.52 -30.02
N LYS A 23 31.52 -36.55 -29.02
CA LYS A 23 31.38 -37.70 -28.10
C LYS A 23 29.98 -37.75 -27.47
N THR A 24 29.24 -38.74 -27.96
CA THR A 24 28.27 -39.62 -27.30
C THR A 24 27.08 -39.00 -26.57
N GLU A 25 25.91 -39.15 -27.21
CA GLU A 25 24.57 -39.10 -26.63
C GLU A 25 24.43 -40.16 -25.54
N GLN A 26 23.98 -39.73 -24.36
CA GLN A 26 23.44 -40.61 -23.32
C GLN A 26 22.12 -39.97 -22.89
N GLU A 27 21.02 -40.58 -23.35
CA GLU A 27 19.66 -40.27 -22.96
C GLU A 27 19.48 -40.68 -21.49
N GLU A 28 19.43 -39.70 -20.58
CA GLU A 28 18.91 -39.88 -19.23
C GLU A 28 17.66 -39.02 -19.05
N ASN A 29 16.54 -39.69 -19.27
CA ASN A 29 15.19 -39.52 -18.73
C ASN A 29 15.00 -38.40 -17.66
N MET A 30 14.80 -37.15 -18.10
CA MET A 30 14.25 -36.09 -17.26
C MET A 30 12.72 -36.20 -17.26
N ASN A 31 12.16 -36.81 -16.20
CA ASN A 31 10.80 -36.55 -15.79
C ASN A 31 10.66 -35.06 -15.43
N THR A 32 10.37 -34.25 -16.44
CA THR A 32 9.96 -32.86 -16.27
C THR A 32 8.54 -32.88 -15.74
N ALA A 33 8.41 -32.91 -14.41
CA ALA A 33 7.15 -32.53 -13.78
C ALA A 33 6.91 -31.06 -14.15
N GLU A 34 5.89 -30.81 -14.97
CA GLU A 34 5.46 -29.46 -15.30
C GLU A 34 5.19 -28.69 -14.00
N PRO A 35 5.74 -27.47 -13.81
CA PRO A 35 5.33 -26.65 -12.70
C PRO A 35 3.87 -26.28 -12.94
N VAL A 36 2.99 -26.86 -12.14
CA VAL A 36 1.57 -26.47 -12.05
C VAL A 36 1.55 -24.96 -11.85
N LYS A 37 1.25 -24.22 -12.94
CA LYS A 37 0.96 -22.80 -12.89
C LYS A 37 -0.32 -22.65 -12.08
N ARG A 38 -0.17 -22.53 -10.76
CA ARG A 38 -1.24 -22.01 -9.91
C ARG A 38 -1.43 -20.58 -10.35
N GLU A 39 -2.56 -20.29 -11.00
CA GLU A 39 -2.91 -18.92 -11.29
C GLU A 39 -2.94 -18.15 -9.96
N PRO A 40 -2.25 -17.01 -9.87
CA PRO A 40 -2.24 -16.22 -8.66
C PRO A 40 -3.68 -15.83 -8.35
N PHE A 41 -4.13 -16.19 -7.14
CA PHE A 41 -5.45 -15.81 -6.64
C PHE A 41 -5.67 -14.31 -6.87
N PRO A 42 -6.81 -13.86 -7.43
CA PRO A 42 -7.02 -12.46 -7.74
C PRO A 42 -6.99 -11.68 -6.43
N VAL A 43 -5.87 -11.01 -6.18
CA VAL A 43 -5.67 -10.13 -5.03
C VAL A 43 -6.64 -8.96 -5.20
N PRO A 44 -7.63 -8.77 -4.31
CA PRO A 44 -8.51 -7.60 -4.36
C PRO A 44 -7.69 -6.33 -4.53
N ASP A 45 -8.13 -5.41 -5.40
CA ASP A 45 -7.42 -4.12 -5.66
C ASP A 45 -7.14 -3.34 -4.36
N ILE A 46 -7.94 -3.59 -3.33
CA ILE A 46 -7.80 -3.09 -1.96
C ILE A 46 -6.46 -3.43 -1.32
N LEU A 47 -5.68 -4.38 -1.84
CA LEU A 47 -4.44 -4.88 -1.24
C LEU A 47 -3.19 -4.49 -2.02
N ARG A 48 -3.37 -3.84 -3.17
CA ARG A 48 -2.23 -3.35 -3.94
C ARG A 48 -1.61 -2.17 -3.21
N LYS A 49 -0.30 -2.23 -2.98
CA LYS A 49 0.46 -1.05 -2.54
C LYS A 49 0.46 -0.04 -3.66
N THR A 50 0.09 1.20 -3.34
CA THR A 50 0.16 2.31 -4.30
C THR A 50 1.58 2.87 -4.37
N ILE A 51 2.39 2.66 -3.33
CA ILE A 51 3.79 3.11 -3.26
C ILE A 51 4.74 1.91 -3.36
N THR A 52 5.76 2.02 -4.22
CA THR A 52 6.76 0.96 -4.36
C THR A 52 7.84 1.04 -3.27
N GLY A 53 8.55 -0.06 -3.04
CA GLY A 53 9.69 -0.10 -2.10
C GLY A 53 10.80 0.92 -2.43
N ASN A 54 11.02 1.20 -3.72
CA ASN A 54 11.99 2.20 -4.16
C ASN A 54 11.51 3.63 -3.84
N ASP A 55 10.23 3.92 -4.03
CA ASP A 55 9.65 5.23 -3.76
C ASP A 55 9.69 5.59 -2.27
N VAL A 56 9.40 4.61 -1.39
CA VAL A 56 9.52 4.82 0.06
C VAL A 56 10.97 4.99 0.50
N SER A 57 11.90 4.21 -0.06
CA SER A 57 13.34 4.36 0.25
C SER A 57 13.82 5.76 -0.10
N ARG A 58 13.52 6.22 -1.33
CA ARG A 58 13.85 7.58 -1.77
C ARG A 58 13.19 8.64 -0.89
N SER A 59 11.94 8.44 -0.50
CA SER A 59 11.20 9.37 0.35
C SER A 59 11.79 9.45 1.76
N ARG A 60 12.25 8.34 2.34
CA ARG A 60 12.96 8.34 3.63
C ARG A 60 14.28 9.09 3.56
N ASP A 61 15.07 8.90 2.50
CA ASP A 61 16.33 9.62 2.32
C ASP A 61 16.09 11.13 2.20
N ARG A 62 15.08 11.52 1.41
CA ARG A 62 14.70 12.93 1.24
C ARG A 62 14.15 13.53 2.52
N LEU A 63 13.31 12.80 3.24
CA LEU A 63 12.78 13.21 4.54
C LEU A 63 13.91 13.46 5.55
N ARG A 64 14.92 12.57 5.60
CA ARG A 64 16.10 12.73 6.46
C ARG A 64 16.88 13.99 6.11
N LEU A 65 17.16 14.21 4.83
CA LEU A 65 17.93 15.37 4.37
C LEU A 65 17.17 16.68 4.60
N ALA A 66 15.89 16.72 4.24
CA ALA A 66 15.04 17.89 4.45
C ALA A 66 14.89 18.23 5.94
N SER A 67 14.78 17.23 6.81
CA SER A 67 14.77 17.45 8.27
C SER A 67 16.06 18.10 8.77
N LEU A 68 17.22 17.62 8.30
CA LEU A 68 18.50 18.25 8.62
C LEU A 68 18.59 19.67 8.08
N GLU A 69 18.12 19.92 6.86
CA GLU A 69 18.09 21.26 6.28
C GLU A 69 17.22 22.22 7.09
N ARG A 70 16.04 21.77 7.55
CA ARG A 70 15.15 22.53 8.43
C ARG A 70 15.88 22.93 9.73
N ASP A 71 16.61 22.00 10.31
CA ASP A 71 17.36 22.25 11.55
C ASP A 71 18.50 23.27 11.31
N ILE A 72 19.25 23.13 10.21
CA ILE A 72 20.27 24.12 9.79
C ILE A 72 19.67 25.51 9.57
N ILE A 73 18.48 25.59 8.96
CA ILE A 73 17.76 26.85 8.78
C ILE A 73 17.35 27.44 10.14
N GLY A 74 16.89 26.60 11.08
CA GLY A 74 16.59 27.02 12.46
C GLY A 74 17.80 27.62 13.17
N ASP A 75 18.96 26.99 13.05
CA ASP A 75 20.23 27.50 13.60
C ASP A 75 20.63 28.82 12.94
N ALA A 76 20.49 28.93 11.61
CA ALA A 76 20.80 30.15 10.88
C ALA A 76 19.89 31.31 11.32
N LEU A 77 18.59 31.07 11.51
CA LEU A 77 17.64 32.06 12.03
C LEU A 77 18.06 32.56 13.41
N THR A 78 18.44 31.65 14.31
CA THR A 78 18.95 32.00 15.65
C THR A 78 20.20 32.87 15.54
N LYS A 79 21.16 32.48 14.69
CA LYS A 79 22.40 33.22 14.47
C LYS A 79 22.18 34.62 13.90
N ILE A 80 21.16 34.83 13.08
CA ILE A 80 20.80 36.15 12.55
C ILE A 80 20.39 37.10 13.69
N TYR A 81 19.58 36.63 14.64
CA TYR A 81 19.22 37.43 15.81
C TYR A 81 20.45 37.75 16.66
N GLU A 82 21.30 36.75 16.93
CA GLU A 82 22.53 36.99 17.68
C GLU A 82 23.46 38.02 17.02
N ALA A 83 23.62 37.95 15.70
CA ALA A 83 24.48 38.87 14.95
C ALA A 83 24.03 40.33 15.09
N GLU A 84 22.72 40.57 15.12
CA GLU A 84 22.17 41.91 15.34
C GLU A 84 22.39 42.39 16.79
N THR A 85 22.19 41.53 17.79
CA THR A 85 22.47 41.88 19.20
C THR A 85 23.95 42.20 19.44
N LYS A 86 24.85 41.58 18.67
CA LYS A 86 26.30 41.82 18.68
C LYS A 86 26.71 43.04 17.83
N GLY A 87 25.76 43.70 17.16
CA GLY A 87 26.01 44.84 16.28
C GLY A 87 26.74 44.50 14.98
N GLN A 88 26.79 43.22 14.58
CA GLN A 88 27.46 42.76 13.36
C GLN A 88 26.64 43.05 12.10
N ILE A 89 25.32 43.18 12.24
CA ILE A 89 24.38 43.55 11.19
C ILE A 89 23.38 44.57 11.74
N ASN A 90 22.81 45.39 10.86
CA ASN A 90 21.73 46.30 11.22
C ASN A 90 20.34 45.66 11.05
N ASP A 91 19.28 46.34 11.51
CA ASP A 91 17.90 45.83 11.47
C ASP A 91 17.39 45.56 10.05
N SER A 92 17.80 46.37 9.06
CA SER A 92 17.42 46.18 7.66
C SER A 92 18.05 44.90 7.08
N GLU A 93 19.33 44.68 7.32
CA GLU A 93 20.07 43.47 6.92
C GLU A 93 19.49 42.22 7.61
N LYS A 94 19.20 42.32 8.92
CA LYS A 94 18.50 41.26 9.68
C LYS A 94 17.17 40.91 9.01
N ASN A 95 16.32 41.90 8.73
CA ASN A 95 15.02 41.67 8.12
C ASN A 95 15.13 41.01 6.73
N GLN A 96 16.08 41.44 5.91
CA GLN A 96 16.33 40.83 4.60
C GLN A 96 16.74 39.34 4.73
N LEU A 97 17.66 39.02 5.65
CA LEU A 97 18.08 37.65 5.91
C LEU A 97 16.92 36.81 6.45
N LEU A 98 16.17 37.32 7.43
CA LEU A 98 15.03 36.61 8.01
C LEU A 98 13.97 36.27 6.95
N GLN A 99 13.65 37.17 6.02
CA GLN A 99 12.68 36.86 4.97
C GLN A 99 13.13 35.71 4.06
N ARG A 100 14.40 35.69 3.68
CA ARG A 100 14.98 34.60 2.88
C ARG A 100 14.87 33.26 3.62
N TYR A 101 15.39 33.18 4.85
CA TYR A 101 15.39 31.93 5.61
C TYR A 101 13.97 31.49 6.01
N LYS A 102 13.02 32.41 6.23
CA LYS A 102 11.60 32.05 6.42
C LYS A 102 10.98 31.43 5.17
N THR A 103 11.37 31.91 3.99
CA THR A 103 10.91 31.35 2.71
C THR A 103 11.49 29.96 2.50
N ASP A 104 12.78 29.80 2.76
CA ASP A 104 13.46 28.49 2.68
C ASP A 104 12.87 27.50 3.69
N LEU A 105 12.60 27.92 4.93
CA LEU A 105 11.97 27.09 5.95
C LEU A 105 10.62 26.54 5.48
N LYS A 106 9.74 27.42 4.96
CA LYS A 106 8.43 27.01 4.45
C LYS A 106 8.53 26.01 3.30
N ARG A 107 9.51 26.18 2.41
CA ARG A 107 9.76 25.23 1.32
C ARG A 107 10.15 23.87 1.89
N VAL A 108 11.13 23.84 2.80
CA VAL A 108 11.63 22.60 3.41
C VAL A 108 10.55 21.89 4.22
N ASP A 109 9.74 22.62 4.99
CA ASP A 109 8.59 22.05 5.70
C ASP A 109 7.59 21.38 4.75
N GLY A 110 7.33 22.00 3.58
CA GLY A 110 6.50 21.40 2.54
C GLY A 110 7.08 20.11 1.93
N GLU A 111 8.40 20.05 1.77
CA GLU A 111 9.10 18.84 1.31
C GLU A 111 9.04 17.72 2.36
N ILE A 112 9.27 18.05 3.64
CA ILE A 112 9.12 17.13 4.79
C ILE A 112 7.71 16.56 4.80
N ASP A 113 6.68 17.40 4.74
CA ASP A 113 5.27 16.98 4.76
C ASP A 113 4.95 16.02 3.61
N THR A 114 5.47 16.31 2.42
CA THR A 114 5.23 15.49 1.23
C THR A 114 5.85 14.10 1.38
N HIS A 115 7.14 14.05 1.73
CA HIS A 115 7.85 12.78 1.88
C HIS A 115 7.35 11.97 3.08
N LYS A 116 6.98 12.63 4.17
CA LYS A 116 6.37 11.98 5.33
C LYS A 116 5.07 11.29 4.95
N ARG A 117 4.17 11.96 4.22
CA ARG A 117 2.91 11.32 3.74
C ARG A 117 3.16 10.10 2.87
N THR A 118 4.18 10.12 2.01
CA THR A 118 4.57 8.96 1.20
C THR A 118 5.04 7.81 2.07
N VAL A 119 5.88 8.07 3.08
CA VAL A 119 6.33 7.04 4.03
C VAL A 119 5.16 6.48 4.84
N ASP A 120 4.35 7.35 5.43
CA ASP A 120 3.19 6.98 6.23
C ASP A 120 2.20 6.11 5.42
N LEU A 121 1.92 6.48 4.17
CA LEU A 121 1.02 5.70 3.31
C LEU A 121 1.58 4.31 3.02
N TYR A 122 2.87 4.20 2.69
CA TYR A 122 3.50 2.89 2.46
C TYR A 122 3.45 1.99 3.70
N GLU A 123 3.67 2.57 4.88
CA GLU A 123 3.66 1.85 6.15
C GLU A 123 2.25 1.36 6.49
N LEU A 124 1.22 2.19 6.30
CA LEU A 124 -0.17 1.80 6.46
C LEU A 124 -0.59 0.71 5.48
N GLU A 125 -0.19 0.82 4.22
CA GLU A 125 -0.49 -0.20 3.21
C GLU A 125 0.21 -1.53 3.51
N SER A 126 1.44 -1.49 4.03
CA SER A 126 2.19 -2.67 4.45
C SER A 126 1.54 -3.32 5.67
N ALA A 127 1.17 -2.55 6.69
CA ALA A 127 0.48 -3.06 7.87
C ALA A 127 -0.87 -3.71 7.51
N LYS A 128 -1.61 -3.12 6.55
CA LYS A 128 -2.86 -3.70 6.03
C LYS A 128 -2.62 -5.04 5.32
N GLU A 129 -1.58 -5.15 4.50
CA GLU A 129 -1.21 -6.39 3.82
C GLU A 129 -0.85 -7.49 4.83
N ASP A 130 0.00 -7.17 5.80
CA ASP A 130 0.43 -8.11 6.85
C ASP A 130 -0.76 -8.60 7.70
N LEU A 131 -1.66 -7.69 8.06
CA LEU A 131 -2.88 -8.03 8.79
C LEU A 131 -3.75 -9.00 7.98
N LEU A 132 -4.01 -8.74 6.70
CA LEU A 132 -4.81 -9.65 5.90
C LEU A 132 -4.16 -11.03 5.77
N LYS A 133 -2.84 -11.07 5.57
CA LYS A 133 -2.11 -12.34 5.48
C LYS A 133 -2.29 -13.16 6.76
N SER A 134 -2.08 -12.55 7.92
CA SER A 134 -2.28 -13.23 9.21
C SER A 134 -3.74 -13.68 9.43
N PHE A 135 -4.71 -12.88 8.99
CA PHE A 135 -6.13 -13.26 9.04
C PHE A 135 -6.42 -14.47 8.16
N GLN A 136 -5.90 -14.52 6.93
CA GLN A 136 -6.07 -15.66 6.04
C GLN A 136 -5.43 -16.93 6.62
N GLU A 137 -4.22 -16.83 7.17
CA GLU A 137 -3.55 -17.94 7.84
C GLU A 137 -4.39 -18.47 9.00
N LYS A 138 -4.97 -17.57 9.81
CA LYS A 138 -5.87 -17.94 10.91
C LYS A 138 -7.18 -18.56 10.45
N MET A 139 -7.78 -18.04 9.38
CA MET A 139 -8.96 -18.63 8.76
C MET A 139 -8.69 -20.07 8.32
N LEU A 140 -7.57 -20.32 7.65
CA LEU A 140 -7.19 -21.67 7.21
C LEU A 140 -6.96 -22.61 8.40
N GLU A 141 -6.37 -22.10 9.49
CA GLU A 141 -6.21 -22.86 10.74
C GLU A 141 -7.59 -23.26 11.34
N ILE A 142 -8.54 -22.32 11.35
CA ILE A 142 -9.90 -22.56 11.83
C ILE A 142 -10.64 -23.56 10.93
N ASP A 143 -10.57 -23.39 9.61
CA ASP A 143 -11.19 -24.29 8.64
C ASP A 143 -10.64 -25.71 8.76
N LEU A 144 -9.33 -25.84 8.99
CA LEU A 144 -8.70 -27.13 9.26
C LEU A 144 -9.29 -27.78 10.51
N LYS A 145 -9.39 -27.04 11.63
CA LYS A 145 -10.00 -27.52 12.88
C LYS A 145 -11.48 -27.92 12.68
N ILE A 146 -12.26 -27.11 11.95
CA ILE A 146 -13.65 -27.42 11.62
C ILE A 146 -13.74 -28.71 10.78
N SER A 147 -12.87 -28.89 9.79
CA SER A 147 -12.86 -30.07 8.93
C SER A 147 -12.55 -31.36 9.69
N GLN A 148 -11.77 -31.28 10.77
CA GLN A 148 -11.44 -32.41 11.63
C GLN A 148 -12.60 -32.79 12.56
N ILE A 149 -13.34 -31.80 13.08
CA ILE A 149 -14.43 -32.01 14.05
C ILE A 149 -15.77 -32.30 13.37
N ARG A 150 -16.10 -31.63 12.26
CA ARG A 150 -17.41 -31.75 11.60
C ARG A 150 -17.84 -33.21 11.31
N PRO A 151 -16.96 -34.12 10.87
CA PRO A 151 -17.34 -35.52 10.65
C PRO A 151 -17.69 -36.29 11.93
N THR A 152 -17.10 -35.93 13.08
CA THR A 152 -17.38 -36.59 14.36
C THR A 152 -18.71 -36.13 14.97
N VAL A 153 -19.21 -34.98 14.52
CA VAL A 153 -20.48 -34.38 14.97
C VAL A 153 -21.61 -34.67 13.96
N SER A 154 -21.49 -35.70 13.10
CA SER A 154 -22.57 -36.11 12.21
C SER A 154 -23.83 -36.47 13.00
N THR A 155 -24.68 -35.48 13.24
CA THR A 155 -26.10 -35.64 13.49
C THR A 155 -26.72 -36.15 12.19
N THR A 156 -27.21 -37.38 12.25
CA THR A 156 -28.08 -37.99 11.25
C THR A 156 -29.06 -36.94 10.71
N PRO A 157 -29.04 -36.61 9.41
CA PRO A 157 -30.12 -35.83 8.83
C PRO A 157 -31.39 -36.69 8.90
N GLU A 158 -32.41 -36.21 9.61
CA GLU A 158 -33.76 -36.76 9.46
C GLU A 158 -34.13 -36.75 7.96
N PRO A 159 -34.71 -37.83 7.43
CA PRO A 159 -35.08 -37.90 6.02
C PRO A 159 -36.28 -36.98 5.79
N VAL A 160 -36.02 -35.74 5.36
CA VAL A 160 -37.07 -34.89 4.80
C VAL A 160 -37.45 -35.47 3.44
N ALA A 161 -38.63 -36.08 3.39
CA ALA A 161 -39.27 -36.56 2.18
C ALA A 161 -39.34 -35.44 1.11
N LYS A 162 -38.87 -35.75 -0.10
CA LYS A 162 -39.14 -35.00 -1.33
C LYS A 162 -40.61 -35.20 -1.78
N PRO A 163 -41.07 -34.63 -2.91
CA PRO A 163 -41.20 -33.21 -3.28
C PRO A 163 -42.61 -32.92 -3.87
N SER A 164 -43.14 -31.69 -3.75
CA SER A 164 -44.27 -31.24 -4.59
C SER A 164 -43.95 -29.89 -5.23
N GLU A 165 -43.98 -29.91 -6.57
CA GLU A 165 -43.77 -28.82 -7.52
C GLU A 165 -45.08 -27.99 -7.72
N PRO A 166 -45.12 -26.93 -8.57
CA PRO A 166 -45.69 -25.62 -8.22
C PRO A 166 -46.95 -25.27 -9.04
N PRO A 167 -47.52 -24.06 -8.87
CA PRO A 167 -48.14 -23.40 -10.02
C PRO A 167 -47.55 -22.01 -10.31
N LYS A 168 -47.18 -21.87 -11.59
CA LYS A 168 -47.15 -20.65 -12.44
C LYS A 168 -48.50 -19.89 -12.27
N THR A 169 -48.72 -18.61 -12.53
CA THR A 169 -48.35 -17.66 -13.61
C THR A 169 -49.08 -16.34 -13.21
N GLU A 170 -48.57 -15.13 -13.44
CA GLU A 170 -49.00 -14.17 -14.50
C GLU A 170 -48.27 -12.85 -14.18
N THR A 171 -47.35 -12.34 -15.01
CA THR A 171 -47.52 -11.51 -16.22
C THR A 171 -48.25 -10.17 -15.99
N ASN A 172 -47.44 -9.12 -15.77
CA ASN A 172 -47.44 -7.74 -16.34
C ASN A 172 -48.75 -7.12 -16.93
N PRO A 173 -48.94 -5.76 -16.96
CA PRO A 173 -47.90 -4.76 -17.25
C PRO A 173 -47.98 -3.35 -16.58
N THR A 174 -46.82 -2.69 -16.65
CA THR A 174 -46.41 -1.26 -16.51
C THR A 174 -47.15 -0.30 -17.51
N PRO A 175 -46.91 1.03 -17.65
CA PRO A 175 -46.64 2.25 -16.83
C PRO A 175 -47.64 3.41 -17.21
N PRO A 176 -47.37 4.75 -17.33
CA PRO A 176 -46.25 5.68 -16.97
C PRO A 176 -46.66 7.10 -16.46
N ALA A 177 -45.64 7.92 -16.14
CA ALA A 177 -45.54 9.41 -16.24
C ALA A 177 -45.07 10.07 -14.92
N THR A 178 -44.27 11.14 -14.82
CA THR A 178 -43.45 11.97 -15.71
C THR A 178 -42.74 13.01 -14.80
N ASN A 179 -41.40 12.99 -14.75
CA ASN A 179 -40.42 14.13 -14.71
C ASN A 179 -40.47 15.32 -13.68
N PRO A 180 -39.32 16.04 -13.48
CA PRO A 180 -38.81 16.71 -12.24
C PRO A 180 -38.95 18.27 -12.32
N PRO A 181 -38.06 19.19 -11.84
CA PRO A 181 -36.94 19.24 -10.84
C PRO A 181 -36.93 20.52 -9.94
N LYS A 182 -36.07 20.57 -8.89
CA LYS A 182 -35.42 21.76 -8.23
C LYS A 182 -34.74 21.29 -6.91
N GLU A 183 -33.70 21.84 -6.29
CA GLU A 183 -32.63 22.82 -6.53
C GLU A 183 -31.66 22.62 -5.31
N ARG A 184 -30.33 22.78 -5.45
CA ARG A 184 -29.34 22.77 -4.32
C ARG A 184 -29.50 24.06 -3.47
N PRO A 185 -28.88 24.29 -2.27
CA PRO A 185 -27.58 23.77 -1.76
C PRO A 185 -27.40 23.60 -0.22
N ALA A 186 -26.31 22.97 0.23
CA ALA A 186 -25.44 23.41 1.36
C ALA A 186 -24.38 22.36 1.74
N LYS A 187 -23.15 22.83 2.03
CA LYS A 187 -22.04 22.10 2.64
C LYS A 187 -22.34 21.86 4.13
N GLU A 188 -22.00 20.68 4.66
CA GLU A 188 -21.24 20.48 5.91
C GLU A 188 -20.86 18.99 6.08
N LYS A 189 -19.64 18.72 6.54
CA LYS A 189 -19.02 17.38 6.61
C LYS A 189 -19.55 16.60 7.83
N PRO A 190 -19.99 15.34 7.72
CA PRO A 190 -20.32 14.51 8.87
C PRO A 190 -19.06 13.79 9.38
N LYS A 191 -18.23 14.46 10.18
CA LYS A 191 -17.11 13.77 10.86
C LYS A 191 -17.57 12.90 12.04
N ASN A 192 -18.74 13.18 12.62
CA ASN A 192 -19.25 12.50 13.82
C ASN A 192 -19.72 11.05 13.54
N LYS A 193 -20.48 10.84 12.44
CA LYS A 193 -21.06 9.52 12.11
C LYS A 193 -20.02 8.45 11.74
N ALA A 194 -18.85 8.87 11.24
CA ALA A 194 -17.77 7.93 10.90
C ALA A 194 -17.04 7.45 12.16
N GLU A 195 -16.87 8.34 13.14
CA GLU A 195 -16.20 8.07 14.40
C GLU A 195 -17.06 7.20 15.32
N GLU A 196 -18.37 7.48 15.38
CA GLU A 196 -19.33 6.64 16.10
C GLU A 196 -19.34 5.19 15.59
N ARG A 197 -19.31 5.00 14.25
CA ARG A 197 -19.22 3.66 13.64
C ARG A 197 -17.91 2.95 13.96
N LEU A 198 -16.81 3.70 14.06
CA LEU A 198 -15.51 3.14 14.38
C LEU A 198 -15.49 2.62 15.83
N GLU A 199 -16.10 3.37 16.75
CA GLU A 199 -16.21 2.95 18.15
C GLU A 199 -17.13 1.72 18.30
N THR A 200 -18.28 1.68 17.61
CA THR A 200 -19.16 0.50 17.62
C THR A 200 -18.44 -0.75 17.11
N ILE A 201 -17.69 -0.64 16.00
CA ILE A 201 -16.93 -1.76 15.45
C ILE A 201 -15.85 -2.21 16.44
N ARG A 202 -15.18 -1.28 17.12
CA ARG A 202 -14.16 -1.59 18.13
C ARG A 202 -14.75 -2.35 19.31
N GLU A 203 -15.91 -1.93 19.81
CA GLU A 203 -16.61 -2.60 20.90
C GLU A 203 -17.07 -4.01 20.51
N GLU A 204 -17.62 -4.18 19.30
CA GLU A 204 -18.01 -5.50 18.78
C GLU A 204 -16.82 -6.45 18.67
N VAL A 205 -15.66 -5.96 18.23
CA VAL A 205 -14.43 -6.76 18.13
C VAL A 205 -13.91 -7.17 19.51
N LEU A 206 -13.84 -6.23 20.46
CA LEU A 206 -13.39 -6.53 21.83
C LEU A 206 -14.30 -7.56 22.51
N LYS A 207 -15.62 -7.41 22.34
CA LYS A 207 -16.61 -8.34 22.87
C LYS A 207 -16.52 -9.73 22.22
N ALA A 208 -16.22 -9.79 20.93
CA ALA A 208 -15.99 -11.05 20.23
C ALA A 208 -14.72 -11.76 20.74
N MET A 209 -13.66 -10.99 21.04
CA MET A 209 -12.43 -11.54 21.63
C MET A 209 -12.65 -12.08 23.05
N GLU A 210 -13.34 -11.33 23.91
CA GLU A 210 -13.68 -11.77 25.27
C GLU A 210 -14.54 -13.05 25.26
N ARG A 211 -15.50 -13.13 24.33
CA ARG A 211 -16.33 -14.33 24.14
C ARG A 211 -15.51 -15.54 23.67
N LEU A 212 -14.49 -15.32 22.84
CA LEU A 212 -13.58 -16.39 22.41
C LEU A 212 -12.69 -16.87 23.55
N GLU A 213 -12.20 -15.96 24.39
CA GLU A 213 -11.42 -16.30 25.58
C GLU A 213 -12.24 -17.14 26.57
N GLN A 214 -13.51 -16.78 26.80
CA GLN A 214 -14.42 -17.59 27.64
C GLN A 214 -14.64 -19.01 27.12
N ILE A 215 -14.75 -19.18 25.79
CA ILE A 215 -14.87 -20.50 25.17
C ILE A 215 -13.58 -21.32 25.33
N GLU A 216 -12.41 -20.68 25.38
CA GLU A 216 -11.12 -21.36 25.62
C GLU A 216 -10.93 -21.77 27.09
N THR A 217 -11.53 -21.05 28.03
CA THR A 217 -11.41 -21.36 29.47
C THR A 217 -12.46 -22.33 30.02
N GLU A 218 -13.59 -22.50 29.33
CA GLU A 218 -14.70 -23.38 29.75
C GLU A 218 -14.72 -24.74 29.04
N GLY A 219 -13.77 -25.03 28.13
CA GLY A 219 -13.64 -26.29 27.38
C GLY A 219 -12.36 -27.06 27.68
#